data_AF-A0A540KRQ8-F1
#
_entry.id   AF-A0A540KRQ8-F1
#
_cell.length_a   1.000
_cell.length_b   1.000
_cell.length_c   1.000
_cell.angle_alpha   90.00
_cell.angle_beta   90.00
_cell.angle_gamma   90.00
#
_symmetry.space_group_name_H-M   'P 1'
#
loop_
_entity.id
_entity.type
_entity.pdbx_description
1 polymer ?
#
loop_
_entity_poly.entity_id
_entity_poly.type
_entity_poly.pdbx_seq_one_letter_code
_entity_poly.pdbx_strand_id
1 'polypeptide(L)'
;MPPNTRAYKLLDQETKEKKIKEYYRQYQFDYFWLIPKTGSMAIELVLRSDSMSLFVDGAIDAKLVDAAFYIMSENETNEGREQNLYISSYIFNNMEMERPKSDVEYLDQRLKRILGENMDKVGKEFIPMKHYFHVTLIVWVIQK
;
A
#
# COMPACT_ATOMS: atom_id res chain seq x y z
N MET A 1 -11.59 8.96 -21.49
CA MET A 1 -11.42 8.88 -20.02
C MET A 1 -12.74 8.41 -19.43
N PRO A 2 -12.77 7.35 -18.60
CA PRO A 2 -13.98 7.07 -17.83
C PRO A 2 -14.29 8.29 -16.93
N PRO A 3 -15.56 8.55 -16.60
CA PRO A 3 -15.90 9.64 -15.72
C PRO A 3 -15.22 9.41 -14.37
N ASN A 4 -14.54 10.43 -13.86
CA ASN A 4 -14.03 10.51 -12.49
C ASN A 4 -15.21 10.40 -11.50
N THR A 5 -15.74 9.20 -11.31
CA THR A 5 -16.61 8.89 -10.19
C THR A 5 -15.71 8.81 -8.97
N ARG A 6 -15.39 9.99 -8.38
CA ARG A 6 -14.66 10.09 -7.12
C ARG A 6 -15.30 9.07 -6.16
N ALA A 7 -14.59 8.01 -5.78
CA ALA A 7 -15.13 6.92 -4.95
C ALA A 7 -15.82 7.45 -3.67
N TYR A 8 -15.35 8.58 -3.16
CA TYR A 8 -15.99 9.34 -2.08
C TYR A 8 -17.47 9.68 -2.33
N LYS A 9 -17.88 9.95 -3.58
CA LYS A 9 -19.29 10.24 -3.93
C LYS A 9 -20.20 9.02 -3.77
N LEU A 10 -19.65 7.81 -3.90
CA LEU A 10 -20.39 6.54 -3.80
C LEU A 10 -20.66 6.10 -2.36
N LEU A 11 -19.99 6.69 -1.37
CA LEU A 11 -20.23 6.38 0.04
C LEU A 11 -21.60 6.90 0.49
N ASP A 12 -22.16 6.32 1.55
CA ASP A 12 -23.35 6.85 2.20
C ASP A 12 -23.02 8.11 3.02
N GLN A 13 -24.03 8.91 3.34
CA GLN A 13 -23.84 10.19 4.02
C GLN A 13 -23.34 10.02 5.46
N GLU A 14 -23.71 8.94 6.14
CA GLU A 14 -23.24 8.66 7.50
C GLU A 14 -21.75 8.34 7.50
N THR A 15 -21.29 7.49 6.58
CA THR A 15 -19.87 7.19 6.41
C THR A 15 -19.08 8.45 6.06
N LYS A 16 -19.60 9.31 5.19
CA LYS A 16 -18.94 10.59 4.83
C LYS A 16 -18.82 11.54 6.03
N GLU A 17 -19.91 11.78 6.75
CA GLU A 17 -19.98 12.81 7.78
C GLU A 17 -19.46 12.33 9.14
N LYS A 18 -19.87 11.15 9.59
CA LYS A 18 -19.54 10.65 10.94
C LYS A 18 -18.25 9.87 10.98
N LYS A 19 -17.92 9.09 9.95
CA LYS A 19 -16.68 8.28 10.00
C LYS A 19 -15.49 9.05 9.45
N ILE A 20 -15.62 9.51 8.21
CA ILE A 20 -14.51 10.14 7.51
C ILE A 20 -14.27 11.57 8.04
N LYS A 21 -15.25 12.47 7.95
CA LYS A 21 -15.03 13.87 8.35
C LYS A 21 -14.72 14.02 9.84
N GLU A 22 -15.31 13.21 10.71
CA GLU A 22 -15.03 13.25 12.15
C GLU A 22 -13.59 12.82 12.47
N TYR A 23 -13.11 11.73 11.86
CA TYR A 23 -11.72 11.31 11.94
C TYR A 23 -10.75 12.44 11.55
N TYR A 24 -11.08 13.22 10.52
CA TYR A 24 -10.28 14.38 10.11
C TYR A 24 -10.52 15.67 10.91
N ARG A 25 -11.54 15.77 11.77
CA ARG A 25 -11.75 16.94 12.65
C ARG A 25 -10.91 16.87 13.92
N GLN A 26 -10.48 15.69 14.32
CA GLN A 26 -9.58 15.51 15.47
C GLN A 26 -8.26 16.23 15.17
N TYR A 27 -7.74 17.13 16.00
CA TYR A 27 -6.58 17.99 15.62
C TYR A 27 -5.19 17.33 15.78
N GLN A 28 -5.14 16.04 16.12
CA GLN A 28 -3.88 15.34 16.36
C GLN A 28 -3.31 14.78 15.05
N PHE A 29 -2.22 15.38 14.55
CA PHE A 29 -1.51 14.93 13.36
C PHE A 29 -0.70 13.65 13.60
N ASP A 30 -0.24 13.46 14.84
CA ASP A 30 0.50 12.28 15.28
C ASP A 30 -0.43 11.08 15.58
N TYR A 31 -1.74 11.21 15.37
CA TYR A 31 -2.63 10.06 15.44
C TYR A 31 -2.28 9.09 14.30
N PHE A 32 -1.96 7.85 14.65
CA PHE A 32 -1.47 6.86 13.70
C PHE A 32 -2.28 5.57 13.75
N TRP A 33 -2.35 4.89 12.62
CA TRP A 33 -2.76 3.50 12.57
C TRP A 33 -1.51 2.63 12.67
N LEU A 34 -1.51 1.74 13.66
CA LEU A 34 -0.61 0.59 13.66
C LEU A 34 -1.32 -0.54 12.96
N ILE A 35 -0.72 -0.99 11.87
CA ILE A 35 -1.14 -2.20 11.18
C ILE A 35 -0.14 -3.29 11.60
N PRO A 36 -0.47 -4.10 12.62
CA PRO A 36 0.40 -5.18 13.05
C PRO A 36 0.44 -6.23 11.93
N LYS A 37 1.63 -6.56 11.41
CA LYS A 37 1.75 -7.61 10.40
C LYS A 37 1.74 -8.99 11.06
N THR A 38 0.69 -9.76 10.81
CA THR A 38 0.52 -11.10 11.39
C THR A 38 1.75 -11.97 11.06
N GLY A 39 2.41 -12.54 12.09
CA GLY A 39 3.63 -13.36 11.92
C GLY A 39 4.95 -12.59 11.85
N SER A 40 4.96 -11.28 12.07
CA SER A 40 6.16 -10.42 12.08
C SER A 40 6.12 -9.43 13.25
N MET A 41 7.29 -9.02 13.77
CA MET A 41 7.36 -7.86 14.68
C MET A 41 7.24 -6.52 13.94
N ALA A 42 7.08 -6.53 12.61
CA ALA A 42 6.94 -5.33 11.81
C ALA A 42 5.54 -4.73 11.97
N ILE A 43 5.51 -3.43 12.26
CA ILE A 43 4.29 -2.65 12.33
C ILE A 43 4.34 -1.61 11.22
N GLU A 44 3.31 -1.56 10.39
CA GLU A 44 3.16 -0.46 9.45
C GLU A 44 2.50 0.72 10.16
N LEU A 45 3.19 1.86 10.17
CA LEU A 45 2.73 3.09 10.79
C LEU A 45 2.19 4.02 9.70
N VAL A 46 0.88 4.20 9.68
CA VAL A 46 0.23 5.19 8.82
C VAL A 46 -0.13 6.39 9.68
N LEU A 47 0.57 7.51 9.49
CA LEU A 47 0.26 8.75 10.16
C LEU A 47 -1.01 9.36 9.55
N ARG A 48 -1.74 10.16 10.33
CA ARG A 48 -2.85 10.94 9.78
C ARG A 48 -2.39 11.95 8.72
N SER A 49 -1.15 12.46 8.81
CA SER A 49 -0.57 13.25 7.73
C SER A 49 -0.47 12.47 6.43
N ASP A 50 -0.20 11.17 6.50
CA ASP A 50 -0.13 10.30 5.32
C ASP A 50 -1.53 10.16 4.71
N SER A 51 -2.59 10.02 5.54
CA SER A 51 -3.98 9.90 5.07
C SER A 51 -4.57 11.18 4.47
N MET A 52 -4.02 12.35 4.80
CA MET A 52 -4.39 13.62 4.14
C MET A 52 -4.15 13.60 2.62
N SER A 53 -3.21 12.78 2.14
CA SER A 53 -2.96 12.61 0.70
C SER A 53 -4.14 12.02 -0.08
N LEU A 54 -5.16 11.47 0.60
CA LEU A 54 -6.39 10.98 -0.03
C LEU A 54 -7.41 12.09 -0.38
N PHE A 55 -7.28 13.28 0.21
CA PHE A 55 -8.29 14.35 0.10
C PHE A 55 -7.82 15.57 -0.69
N VAL A 56 -6.51 15.80 -0.73
CA VAL A 56 -5.91 16.83 -1.59
C VAL A 56 -5.78 16.22 -2.98
N ASP A 57 -5.98 16.99 -4.06
CA ASP A 57 -5.65 16.58 -5.44
C ASP A 57 -4.11 16.47 -5.62
N GLY A 58 -3.44 15.78 -4.69
CA GLY A 58 -2.00 15.60 -4.59
C GLY A 58 -1.60 14.12 -4.66
N ALA A 59 -0.31 13.86 -4.58
CA ALA A 59 0.22 12.50 -4.69
C ALA A 59 -0.13 11.65 -3.46
N ILE A 60 -0.65 10.45 -3.71
CA ILE A 60 -0.91 9.45 -2.67
C ILE A 60 0.42 9.06 -2.01
N ASP A 61 0.44 9.02 -0.68
CA ASP A 61 1.61 8.58 0.06
C ASP A 61 1.87 7.07 -0.15
N ALA A 62 3.15 6.70 -0.23
CA ALA A 62 3.57 5.30 -0.46
C ALA A 62 3.10 4.37 0.66
N LYS A 63 3.07 4.88 1.90
CA LYS A 63 2.59 4.13 3.07
C LYS A 63 1.10 3.82 2.99
N LEU A 64 0.30 4.66 2.33
CA LEU A 64 -1.12 4.35 2.12
C LEU A 64 -1.32 3.22 1.11
N VAL A 65 -0.46 3.16 0.09
CA VAL A 65 -0.47 2.07 -0.88
C VAL A 65 -0.11 0.75 -0.19
N ASP A 66 0.97 0.76 0.59
CA ASP A 66 1.42 -0.42 1.34
C ASP A 66 0.37 -0.87 2.38
N ALA A 67 -0.27 0.07 3.08
CA ALA A 67 -1.36 -0.23 4.01
C ALA A 67 -2.58 -0.84 3.31
N ALA A 68 -2.96 -0.31 2.15
CA ALA A 68 -4.05 -0.88 1.35
C ALA A 68 -3.73 -2.31 0.92
N PHE A 69 -2.49 -2.57 0.52
CA PHE A 69 -2.01 -3.89 0.11
C PHE A 69 -2.01 -4.90 1.26
N TYR A 70 -1.60 -4.46 2.44
CA TYR A 70 -1.71 -5.28 3.64
C TYR A 70 -3.16 -5.68 3.94
N ILE A 71 -4.09 -4.73 3.90
CA ILE A 71 -5.52 -4.99 4.14
C ILE A 71 -6.07 -5.99 3.10
N MET A 72 -5.66 -5.87 1.84
CA MET A 72 -6.05 -6.83 0.80
C MET A 72 -5.55 -8.25 1.12
N SER A 73 -4.28 -8.40 1.49
CA SER A 73 -3.68 -9.68 1.87
C SER A 73 -4.35 -10.33 3.09
N GLU A 74 -4.66 -9.54 4.13
CA GLU A 74 -5.37 -10.04 5.31
C GLU A 74 -6.80 -10.47 4.97
N ASN A 75 -7.50 -9.71 4.13
CA ASN A 75 -8.84 -10.08 3.70
C ASN A 75 -8.83 -11.38 2.89
N GLU A 76 -7.88 -11.55 1.98
CA GLU A 76 -7.71 -12.82 1.23
C GLU A 76 -7.47 -14.00 2.17
N THR A 77 -6.65 -13.80 3.20
CA THR A 77 -6.40 -14.80 4.26
C THR A 77 -7.69 -15.16 4.98
N ASN A 78 -8.43 -14.16 5.45
CA ASN A 78 -9.66 -14.35 6.22
C ASN A 78 -10.78 -14.98 5.39
N GLU A 79 -10.83 -14.70 4.09
CA GLU A 79 -11.80 -15.27 3.16
C GLU A 79 -11.39 -16.65 2.61
N GLY A 80 -10.20 -17.16 2.96
CA GLY A 80 -9.67 -18.42 2.46
C GLY A 80 -9.41 -18.43 0.96
N ARG A 81 -9.18 -17.26 0.36
CA ARG A 81 -8.90 -17.12 -1.08
C ARG A 81 -7.46 -17.51 -1.38
N GLU A 82 -7.20 -17.76 -2.67
CA GLU A 82 -5.81 -17.89 -3.14
C GLU A 82 -5.04 -16.61 -2.78
N GLN A 83 -3.93 -16.79 -2.09
CA GLN A 83 -3.07 -15.70 -1.61
C GLN A 83 -2.41 -15.02 -2.81
N ASN A 84 -2.45 -13.69 -2.81
CA ASN A 84 -1.60 -12.89 -3.68
C ASN A 84 -0.41 -12.34 -2.89
N LEU A 85 0.72 -12.15 -3.58
CA LEU A 85 1.89 -11.50 -3.01
C LEU A 85 1.80 -10.00 -3.26
N TYR A 86 1.85 -9.22 -2.19
CA TYR A 86 1.87 -7.77 -2.28
C TYR A 86 3.24 -7.23 -1.87
N ILE A 87 3.99 -6.70 -2.84
CA ILE A 87 5.31 -6.16 -2.62
C ILE A 87 5.20 -4.73 -2.06
N SER A 88 6.00 -4.40 -1.05
CA SER A 88 6.05 -3.03 -0.52
C SER A 88 6.62 -2.06 -1.56
N SER A 89 5.96 -0.91 -1.68
CA SER A 89 6.38 0.20 -2.55
C SER A 89 7.77 0.71 -2.20
N TYR A 90 8.26 0.50 -0.97
CA TYR A 90 9.62 0.83 -0.55
C TYR A 90 10.69 0.26 -1.50
N ILE A 91 10.48 -0.95 -2.04
CA ILE A 91 11.44 -1.58 -2.96
C ILE A 91 11.64 -0.71 -4.20
N PHE A 92 10.54 -0.26 -4.80
CA PHE A 92 10.51 0.49 -6.07
C PHE A 92 10.14 1.97 -5.89
N ASN A 93 10.45 2.56 -4.73
CA ASN A 93 10.09 3.96 -4.43
C ASN A 93 11.12 4.95 -4.99
N ASN A 94 10.73 5.86 -5.88
CA ASN A 94 11.60 6.88 -6.45
C ASN A 94 12.89 6.29 -7.02
N MET A 95 12.78 5.28 -7.89
CA MET A 95 13.95 4.64 -8.52
C MET A 95 14.81 5.60 -9.36
N GLU A 96 14.28 6.77 -9.69
CA GLU A 96 14.98 7.85 -10.39
C GLU A 96 15.91 8.67 -9.47
N MET A 97 15.78 8.51 -8.15
CA MET A 97 16.72 9.11 -7.20
C MET A 97 17.96 8.23 -7.06
N GLU A 98 19.14 8.84 -7.13
CA GLU A 98 20.40 8.15 -6.84
C GLU A 98 20.35 7.60 -5.41
N ARG A 99 20.52 6.29 -5.30
CA ARG A 99 20.65 5.57 -4.04
C ARG A 99 22.08 5.09 -3.88
N PRO A 100 22.60 5.00 -2.65
CA PRO A 100 23.86 4.31 -2.39
C PRO A 100 23.83 2.90 -2.99
N LYS A 101 24.95 2.45 -3.55
CA LYS A 101 25.07 1.11 -4.14
C LYS A 101 24.69 -0.01 -3.15
N SER A 102 25.05 0.17 -1.88
CA SER A 102 24.68 -0.74 -0.80
C SER A 102 23.17 -0.90 -0.64
N ASP A 103 22.41 0.18 -0.81
CA ASP A 103 20.96 0.18 -0.66
C ASP A 103 20.31 -0.52 -1.83
N VAL A 104 20.82 -0.30 -3.05
CA VAL A 104 20.37 -1.01 -4.26
C VAL A 104 20.61 -2.51 -4.12
N GLU A 105 21.81 -2.92 -3.69
CA GLU A 105 22.15 -4.32 -3.47
C GLU A 105 21.29 -4.96 -2.37
N TYR A 106 21.06 -4.25 -1.27
CA TYR A 106 20.18 -4.68 -0.19
C TYR A 106 18.74 -4.92 -0.68
N LEU A 107 18.21 -3.98 -1.47
CA LEU A 107 16.85 -4.08 -2.01
C LEU A 107 16.71 -5.19 -3.04
N ASP A 108 17.71 -5.39 -3.91
CA ASP A 108 17.75 -6.51 -4.85
C ASP A 108 17.76 -7.86 -4.13
N GLN A 109 18.62 -8.03 -3.11
CA GLN A 109 18.65 -9.23 -2.29
C GLN A 109 17.33 -9.47 -1.55
N ARG A 110 16.71 -8.39 -1.04
CA ARG A 110 15.42 -8.45 -0.37
C ARG A 110 14.32 -8.88 -1.34
N LEU A 111 14.26 -8.31 -2.53
CA LEU A 111 13.30 -8.68 -3.57
C LEU A 111 13.47 -10.15 -3.96
N LYS A 112 14.69 -10.58 -4.30
CA LYS A 112 14.99 -11.97 -4.69
C LYS A 112 14.55 -12.98 -3.64
N ARG A 113 14.77 -12.69 -2.36
CA ARG A 113 14.32 -13.52 -1.25
C ARG A 113 12.79 -13.57 -1.17
N ILE A 114 12.11 -12.42 -1.21
CA ILE A 114 10.65 -12.36 -1.16
C ILE A 114 10.03 -13.17 -2.30
N LEU A 115 10.54 -13.01 -3.53
CA LEU A 115 10.06 -13.77 -4.69
C LEU A 115 10.39 -15.27 -4.52
N GLY A 116 11.62 -15.62 -4.18
CA GLY A 116 12.04 -17.02 -3.99
C GLY A 116 11.28 -17.78 -2.91
N GLU A 117 10.81 -17.08 -1.87
CA GLU A 117 10.02 -17.68 -0.78
C GLU A 117 8.54 -17.86 -1.13
N ASN A 118 8.02 -17.19 -2.17
CA ASN A 118 6.57 -17.07 -2.42
C ASN A 118 6.11 -17.43 -3.84
N MET A 119 6.98 -17.45 -4.86
CA MET A 119 6.60 -17.62 -6.27
C MET A 119 5.77 -18.90 -6.54
N ASP A 120 6.00 -19.97 -5.79
CA ASP A 120 5.28 -21.25 -5.92
C ASP A 120 3.97 -21.31 -5.11
N LYS A 121 3.72 -20.33 -4.24
CA LYS A 121 2.63 -20.34 -3.26
C LYS A 121 1.48 -19.39 -3.61
N VAL A 122 1.75 -18.37 -4.41
CA VAL A 122 0.80 -17.29 -4.69
C VAL A 122 0.24 -17.37 -6.11
N GLY A 123 -0.94 -16.77 -6.33
CA GLY A 123 -1.56 -16.70 -7.66
C GLY A 123 -1.04 -15.53 -8.49
N LYS A 124 -0.89 -14.35 -7.86
CA LYS A 124 -0.43 -13.12 -8.50
C LYS A 124 0.52 -12.37 -7.60
N GLU A 125 1.38 -11.56 -8.22
CA GLU A 125 2.23 -10.59 -7.52
C GLU A 125 1.83 -9.17 -7.91
N PHE A 126 1.66 -8.33 -6.90
CA PHE A 126 1.32 -6.92 -7.03
C PHE A 126 2.52 -6.08 -6.63
N ILE A 127 3.07 -5.34 -7.59
CA ILE A 127 4.29 -4.54 -7.43
C ILE A 127 3.94 -3.06 -7.64
N PRO A 128 3.86 -2.27 -6.56
CA PRO A 128 3.64 -0.84 -6.66
C PRO A 128 4.97 -0.14 -6.89
N MET A 129 5.02 0.70 -7.92
CA MET A 129 6.16 1.56 -8.24
C MET A 129 5.76 3.01 -8.06
N LYS A 130 6.44 3.72 -7.15
CA LYS A 130 6.21 5.15 -6.95
C LYS A 130 7.24 5.95 -7.72
N HIS A 131 6.77 6.81 -8.61
CA HIS A 131 7.56 7.73 -9.42
C HIS A 131 7.10 9.15 -9.13
N TYR A 132 7.83 9.87 -8.27
CA TYR A 132 7.49 11.23 -7.82
C TYR A 132 6.06 11.33 -7.29
N PHE A 133 5.14 11.84 -8.12
CA PHE A 133 3.75 12.10 -7.79
C PHE A 133 2.78 11.03 -8.29
N HIS A 134 3.29 9.98 -8.93
CA HIS A 134 2.50 8.92 -9.56
C HIS A 134 2.83 7.55 -8.98
N VAL A 135 1.82 6.71 -8.86
CA VAL A 135 1.97 5.30 -8.51
C VAL A 135 1.53 4.46 -9.71
N THR A 136 2.42 3.59 -10.16
CA THR A 136 2.14 2.58 -11.18
C THR A 136 2.03 1.22 -10.49
N LEU A 137 1.08 0.39 -10.92
CA LEU A 137 0.92 -0.97 -10.43
C LEU A 137 1.28 -1.96 -11.53
N ILE A 138 2.26 -2.80 -11.27
CA ILE A 138 2.57 -3.98 -12.08
C ILE A 138 1.88 -5.17 -11.43
N VAL A 139 1.14 -5.94 -12.24
CA VAL A 139 0.51 -7.19 -11.81
C VAL A 139 1.15 -8.33 -12.61
N TRP A 140 1.87 -9.20 -11.92
CA TRP A 140 2.42 -10.40 -12.50
C TRP A 140 1.49 -11.57 -12.19
N VAL A 141 1.00 -12.26 -13.24
CA VAL A 141 0.19 -13.47 -13.07
C VAL A 141 1.12 -14.68 -13.14
N ILE A 142 1.20 -15.44 -12.05
CA ILE A 142 2.03 -16.64 -12.02
C ILE A 142 1.24 -17.77 -12.67
N GLN A 143 1.68 -18.20 -13.85
CA GLN A 143 1.17 -19.44 -14.46
C GLN A 143 1.81 -20.62 -13.72
N LYS A 144 0.97 -21.42 -13.08
CA LYS A 144 1.34 -22.70 -12.45
C LYS A 144 1.35 -23.82 -13.49
#